data_AF-A0A958AZ07-F1
#
_entry.id   AF-A0A958AZ07-F1
#
_cell.length_a   1.000
_cell.length_b   1.000
_cell.length_c   1.000
_cell.angle_alpha   90.00
_cell.angle_beta   90.00
_cell.angle_gamma   90.00
#
_symmetry.space_group_name_H-M   'P 1'
#
loop_
_entity.id
_entity.type
_entity.pdbx_description
1 polymer ?
#
loop_
_entity_poly.entity_id
_entity_poly.type
_entity_poly.pdbx_seq_one_letter_code
_entity_poly.pdbx_strand_id
1 'polypeptide(L)'
;NAPLCQSSGEAFYNVSPFTLRDLKNRAKQQQLKADFEAYLDGFSPNVQEILDKFKFRNQIPTLIEADILGYLIEKFLDGRINLSPKLVQDVDGNEILPALDNHAMGTIFEELIRRFNEENNEEAGEHFTPRDVVKLMADLIFLPVADDIESGTYLVYDGACGTGGMLTVAEERLAELSSKHGKEVSIHLYGQEINAETYAITKSDLLLKGEGAET
;
A
#
# COMPACT_ATOMS: atom_id res chain seq x y z
N ASN A 1 -13.39 -5.49 -16.71
CA ASN A 1 -13.98 -4.16 -16.49
C ASN A 1 -12.97 -3.04 -16.73
N ALA A 2 -12.38 -2.95 -17.94
CA ALA A 2 -11.53 -1.82 -18.33
C ALA A 2 -12.22 -0.43 -18.24
N PRO A 3 -13.55 -0.30 -18.50
CA PRO A 3 -14.22 1.00 -18.40
C PRO A 3 -14.25 1.59 -16.98
N LEU A 4 -14.30 0.76 -15.94
CA LEU A 4 -14.35 1.22 -14.55
C LEU A 4 -12.99 1.77 -14.09
N CYS A 5 -11.89 1.08 -14.42
CA CYS A 5 -10.53 1.57 -14.19
C CYS A 5 -10.29 2.88 -14.96
N GLN A 6 -10.69 2.93 -16.24
CA GLN A 6 -10.53 4.12 -17.06
C GLN A 6 -11.34 5.33 -16.54
N SER A 7 -12.55 5.09 -16.04
CA SER A 7 -13.40 6.14 -15.48
C SER A 7 -12.93 6.66 -14.12
N SER A 8 -12.31 5.80 -13.30
CA SER A 8 -11.80 6.18 -11.98
C SER A 8 -10.38 6.75 -12.04
N GLY A 9 -9.62 6.42 -13.08
CA GLY A 9 -8.18 6.70 -13.15
C GLY A 9 -7.34 5.76 -12.28
N GLU A 10 -7.95 4.73 -11.69
CA GLU A 10 -7.31 3.80 -10.76
C GLU A 10 -7.13 2.41 -11.41
N ALA A 11 -6.09 1.69 -11.01
CA ALA A 11 -5.81 0.33 -11.50
C ALA A 11 -6.72 -0.74 -10.88
N PHE A 12 -7.70 -0.35 -10.07
CA PHE A 12 -8.65 -1.23 -9.39
C PHE A 12 -10.05 -0.62 -9.38
N TYR A 13 -11.05 -1.42 -9.01
CA TYR A 13 -12.43 -0.96 -8.91
C TYR A 13 -13.17 -1.71 -7.80
N ASN A 14 -14.30 -1.17 -7.35
CA ASN A 14 -15.24 -1.86 -6.48
C ASN A 14 -16.67 -1.72 -7.05
N VAL A 15 -17.36 -2.84 -7.26
CA VAL A 15 -18.75 -2.91 -7.77
C VAL A 15 -19.79 -3.15 -6.68
N SER A 16 -19.38 -3.15 -5.41
CA SER A 16 -20.28 -3.31 -4.28
C SER A 16 -21.32 -2.18 -4.27
N PRO A 17 -22.58 -2.48 -3.90
CA PRO A 17 -23.58 -1.43 -3.66
C PRO A 17 -23.30 -0.63 -2.38
N PHE A 18 -22.27 -1.00 -1.62
CA PHE A 18 -21.91 -0.39 -0.34
C PHE A 18 -20.57 0.35 -0.42
N THR A 19 -20.48 1.44 0.31
CA THR A 19 -19.22 2.10 0.69
C THR A 19 -18.97 1.88 2.18
N LEU A 20 -17.73 2.05 2.65
CA LEU A 20 -17.41 2.03 4.08
C LEU A 20 -18.32 2.98 4.90
N ARG A 21 -18.71 4.12 4.33
CA ARG A 21 -19.61 5.09 4.99
C ARG A 21 -21.02 4.55 5.21
N ASP A 22 -21.53 3.72 4.29
CA ASP A 22 -22.86 3.10 4.42
C ASP A 22 -22.90 2.09 5.58
N LEU A 23 -21.75 1.49 5.90
CA LEU A 23 -21.63 0.45 6.92
C LEU A 23 -21.57 1.03 8.35
N LYS A 24 -21.18 2.30 8.50
CA LYS A 24 -21.03 2.97 9.80
C LYS A 24 -22.28 2.89 10.69
N ASN A 25 -23.47 3.01 10.09
CA ASN A 25 -24.74 3.16 10.84
C ASN A 25 -25.54 1.84 10.95
N ARG A 26 -24.92 0.68 10.75
CA ARG A 26 -25.62 -0.61 10.83
C ARG A 26 -25.80 -1.05 12.28
N ALA A 27 -27.04 -1.01 12.76
CA ALA A 27 -27.38 -1.37 14.14
C ALA A 27 -27.34 -2.88 14.45
N LYS A 28 -27.32 -3.75 13.44
CA LYS A 28 -27.33 -5.22 13.62
C LYS A 28 -26.00 -5.82 13.15
N GLN A 29 -25.28 -6.47 14.07
CA GLN A 29 -23.96 -7.06 13.80
C GLN A 29 -23.96 -8.07 12.65
N GLN A 30 -24.96 -8.96 12.57
CA GLN A 30 -25.06 -9.90 11.44
C GLN A 30 -25.25 -9.22 10.09
N GLN A 31 -25.99 -8.10 10.06
CA GLN A 31 -26.17 -7.35 8.82
C GLN A 31 -24.91 -6.56 8.47
N LEU A 32 -24.24 -5.96 9.47
CA LEU A 32 -22.95 -5.31 9.28
C LEU A 32 -21.92 -6.29 8.68
N LYS A 33 -21.86 -7.51 9.22
CA LYS A 33 -21.00 -8.58 8.70
C LYS A 33 -21.27 -8.85 7.22
N ALA A 34 -22.53 -9.15 6.87
CA ALA A 34 -22.90 -9.51 5.51
C ALA A 34 -22.66 -8.37 4.51
N ASP A 35 -22.99 -7.13 4.88
CA ASP A 35 -22.78 -5.97 4.03
C ASP A 35 -21.27 -5.65 3.88
N PHE A 36 -20.47 -5.88 4.93
CA PHE A 36 -19.01 -5.72 4.87
C PHE A 36 -18.35 -6.80 4.01
N GLU A 37 -18.78 -8.06 4.10
CA GLU A 37 -18.34 -9.12 3.19
C GLU A 37 -18.69 -8.77 1.73
N ALA A 38 -19.91 -8.30 1.46
CA ALA A 38 -20.32 -7.84 0.13
C ALA A 38 -19.54 -6.60 -0.36
N TYR A 39 -19.07 -5.74 0.55
CA TYR A 39 -18.15 -4.64 0.23
C TYR A 39 -16.78 -5.16 -0.23
N LEU A 40 -16.22 -6.12 0.49
CA LEU A 40 -14.94 -6.74 0.16
C LEU A 40 -15.01 -7.53 -1.15
N ASP A 41 -16.09 -8.29 -1.37
CA ASP A 41 -16.28 -9.12 -2.56
C ASP A 41 -16.48 -8.28 -3.84
N GLY A 42 -16.87 -7.02 -3.71
CA GLY A 42 -17.04 -6.10 -4.83
C GLY A 42 -15.72 -5.64 -5.46
N PHE A 43 -14.58 -5.80 -4.79
CA PHE A 43 -13.30 -5.36 -5.31
C PHE A 43 -12.79 -6.19 -6.51
N SER A 44 -11.97 -5.57 -7.37
CA SER A 44 -11.34 -6.19 -8.53
C SER A 44 -10.36 -7.31 -8.17
N PRO A 45 -10.05 -8.23 -9.11
CA PRO A 45 -9.25 -9.44 -8.81
C PRO A 45 -7.88 -9.17 -8.17
N ASN A 46 -7.19 -8.11 -8.57
CA ASN A 46 -5.91 -7.70 -7.97
C ASN A 46 -6.03 -7.31 -6.49
N VAL A 47 -7.11 -6.66 -6.09
CA VAL A 47 -7.41 -6.35 -4.68
C VAL A 47 -7.92 -7.59 -3.94
N GLN A 48 -8.69 -8.48 -4.60
CA GLN A 48 -9.08 -9.76 -4.01
C GLN A 48 -7.87 -10.58 -3.58
N GLU A 49 -6.85 -10.65 -4.44
CA GLU A 49 -5.60 -11.32 -4.12
C GLU A 49 -4.92 -10.74 -2.87
N ILE A 50 -4.83 -9.40 -2.77
CA ILE A 50 -4.27 -8.72 -1.60
C ILE A 50 -5.05 -9.13 -0.32
N LEU A 51 -6.38 -9.06 -0.36
CA LEU A 51 -7.25 -9.41 0.77
C LEU A 51 -7.08 -10.87 1.21
N ASP A 52 -6.91 -11.78 0.24
CA ASP A 52 -6.72 -13.21 0.49
C ASP A 52 -5.35 -13.51 1.09
N LYS A 53 -4.30 -12.82 0.63
CA LYS A 53 -2.94 -12.94 1.17
C LYS A 53 -2.85 -12.48 2.62
N PHE A 54 -3.58 -11.43 3.00
CA PHE A 54 -3.76 -11.02 4.40
C PHE A 54 -4.70 -11.93 5.20
N LYS A 55 -5.37 -12.89 4.56
CA LYS A 55 -6.42 -13.73 5.17
C LYS A 55 -7.48 -12.87 5.87
N PHE A 56 -7.78 -11.69 5.33
CA PHE A 56 -8.55 -10.65 6.01
C PHE A 56 -9.96 -11.14 6.40
N ARG A 57 -10.58 -11.94 5.51
CA ARG A 57 -11.89 -12.56 5.73
C ARG A 57 -11.95 -13.48 6.97
N ASN A 58 -10.83 -14.12 7.32
CA ASN A 58 -10.77 -15.00 8.49
C ASN A 58 -10.86 -14.21 9.81
N GLN A 59 -10.54 -12.91 9.79
CA GLN A 59 -10.59 -12.05 10.98
C GLN A 59 -11.99 -11.46 11.22
N ILE A 60 -12.85 -11.41 10.20
CA ILE A 60 -14.19 -10.81 10.29
C ILE A 60 -15.05 -11.46 11.39
N PRO A 61 -15.13 -12.81 11.53
CA PRO A 61 -15.90 -13.42 12.61
C PRO A 61 -15.43 -12.96 14.00
N THR A 62 -14.12 -12.93 14.24
CA THR A 62 -13.53 -12.49 15.50
C THR A 62 -13.89 -11.03 15.81
N LEU A 63 -13.82 -10.15 14.80
CA LEU A 63 -14.16 -8.72 14.95
C LEU A 63 -15.65 -8.50 15.25
N ILE A 64 -16.53 -9.35 14.70
CA ILE A 64 -17.98 -9.30 14.96
C ILE A 64 -18.30 -9.84 16.35
N GLU A 65 -17.73 -10.98 16.73
CA GLU A 65 -17.95 -11.58 18.05
C GLU A 65 -17.48 -10.67 19.20
N ALA A 66 -16.41 -9.92 18.97
CA ALA A 66 -15.89 -8.93 19.91
C ALA A 66 -16.62 -7.56 19.87
N ASP A 67 -17.60 -7.37 18.97
CA ASP A 67 -18.30 -6.09 18.75
C ASP A 67 -17.36 -4.93 18.32
N ILE A 68 -16.25 -5.24 17.63
CA ILE A 68 -15.20 -4.27 17.26
C ILE A 68 -15.31 -3.78 15.82
N LEU A 69 -15.89 -4.57 14.90
CA LEU A 69 -15.90 -4.23 13.46
C LEU A 69 -16.50 -2.85 13.18
N GLY A 70 -17.60 -2.50 13.85
CA GLY A 70 -18.24 -1.19 13.72
C GLY A 70 -17.30 -0.05 14.16
N TYR A 71 -16.69 -0.18 15.35
CA TYR A 71 -15.71 0.80 15.85
C TYR A 71 -14.50 0.94 14.93
N LEU A 72 -14.03 -0.16 14.35
CA LEU A 72 -12.91 -0.14 13.40
C LEU A 72 -13.28 0.68 12.15
N ILE A 73 -14.48 0.45 11.58
CA ILE A 73 -14.99 1.23 10.45
C ILE A 73 -15.12 2.71 10.83
N GLU A 74 -15.61 3.02 12.02
CA GLU A 74 -15.68 4.40 12.50
C GLU A 74 -14.32 5.08 12.58
N LYS A 75 -13.28 4.35 13.01
CA LYS A 75 -11.91 4.84 13.08
C LYS A 75 -11.31 5.09 11.69
N PHE A 76 -11.52 4.18 10.73
CA PHE A 76 -11.09 4.39 9.34
C PHE A 76 -11.80 5.56 8.66
N LEU A 77 -12.98 5.94 9.15
CA LEU A 77 -13.76 7.09 8.65
C LEU A 77 -13.54 8.36 9.49
N ASP A 78 -12.61 8.37 10.45
CA ASP A 78 -12.32 9.55 11.24
C ASP A 78 -11.66 10.62 10.36
N GLY A 79 -12.40 11.71 10.12
CA GLY A 79 -11.93 12.82 9.29
C GLY A 79 -10.70 13.55 9.85
N ARG A 80 -10.23 13.20 11.06
CA ARG A 80 -8.98 13.72 11.64
C ARG A 80 -7.76 12.87 11.27
N ILE A 81 -7.95 11.78 10.52
CA ILE A 81 -6.87 10.91 10.07
C ILE A 81 -6.81 10.96 8.54
N ASN A 82 -5.67 11.38 7.99
CA ASN A 82 -5.45 11.31 6.57
C ASN A 82 -4.90 9.93 6.19
N LEU A 83 -5.75 9.08 5.61
CA LEU A 83 -5.35 7.78 5.06
C LEU A 83 -5.16 7.81 3.53
N SER A 84 -5.26 8.99 2.92
CA SER A 84 -5.06 9.18 1.49
C SER A 84 -3.57 9.38 1.19
N PRO A 85 -3.06 8.90 0.04
CA PRO A 85 -1.73 9.26 -0.44
C PRO A 85 -1.65 10.73 -0.90
N LYS A 86 -2.73 11.52 -0.75
CA LYS A 86 -2.82 12.92 -1.14
C LYS A 86 -3.06 13.79 0.09
N LEU A 87 -2.71 15.07 -0.05
CA LEU A 87 -3.03 16.08 0.96
C LEU A 87 -4.55 16.17 1.16
N VAL A 88 -5.01 16.06 2.41
CA VAL A 88 -6.41 16.23 2.78
C VAL A 88 -6.52 17.37 3.78
N GLN A 89 -7.42 18.32 3.48
CA GLN A 89 -7.69 19.49 4.30
C GLN A 89 -9.01 19.33 5.06
N ASP A 90 -9.08 19.93 6.25
CA ASP A 90 -10.30 20.04 7.03
C ASP A 90 -11.26 21.10 6.44
N VAL A 91 -12.39 21.31 7.11
CA VAL A 91 -13.42 22.29 6.71
C VAL A 91 -12.93 23.74 6.77
N ASP A 92 -11.89 24.00 7.54
CA ASP A 92 -11.29 25.32 7.75
C ASP A 92 -10.07 25.55 6.82
N GLY A 93 -9.73 24.56 5.99
CA GLY A 93 -8.62 24.59 5.04
C GLY A 93 -7.26 24.22 5.64
N ASN A 94 -7.21 23.74 6.87
CA ASN A 94 -5.97 23.26 7.49
C ASN A 94 -5.69 21.83 7.05
N GLU A 95 -4.41 21.50 6.87
CA GLU A 95 -3.99 20.11 6.69
C GLU A 95 -4.30 19.29 7.95
N ILE A 96 -4.94 18.13 7.76
CA ILE A 96 -5.38 17.26 8.86
C ILE A 96 -4.17 16.53 9.46
N LEU A 97 -3.57 15.68 8.63
CA LEU A 97 -2.34 14.96 8.85
C LEU A 97 -1.63 14.83 7.49
N PRO A 98 -0.30 14.63 7.50
CA PRO A 98 0.46 14.37 6.28
C PRO A 98 -0.18 13.27 5.44
N ALA A 99 -0.02 13.40 4.12
CA ALA A 99 -0.42 12.36 3.19
C ALA A 99 0.24 11.02 3.57
N LEU A 100 -0.56 9.97 3.52
CA LEU A 100 -0.13 8.61 3.81
C LEU A 100 0.41 7.99 2.53
N ASP A 101 1.61 8.44 2.13
CA ASP A 101 2.35 7.88 0.99
C ASP A 101 2.92 6.49 1.33
N ASN A 102 3.56 5.84 0.36
CA ASN A 102 4.20 4.53 0.56
C ASN A 102 5.14 4.55 1.77
N HIS A 103 6.01 5.55 1.83
CA HIS A 103 7.03 5.62 2.86
C HIS A 103 6.39 5.70 4.26
N ALA A 104 5.38 6.54 4.41
CA ALA A 104 4.61 6.65 5.64
C ALA A 104 3.84 5.36 5.95
N MET A 105 3.22 4.71 4.96
CA MET A 105 2.55 3.41 5.13
C MET A 105 3.48 2.32 5.61
N GLY A 106 4.65 2.16 4.96
CA GLY A 106 5.68 1.21 5.37
C GLY A 106 6.13 1.48 6.80
N THR A 107 6.43 2.74 7.12
CA THR A 107 6.84 3.15 8.47
C THR A 107 5.77 2.86 9.52
N ILE A 108 4.49 3.16 9.24
CA ILE A 108 3.39 2.87 10.18
C ILE A 108 3.23 1.35 10.36
N PHE A 109 3.25 0.59 9.27
CA PHE A 109 3.12 -0.87 9.33
C PHE A 109 4.25 -1.49 10.16
N GLU A 110 5.49 -1.06 9.93
CA GLU A 110 6.66 -1.49 10.70
C GLU A 110 6.54 -1.13 12.17
N GLU A 111 6.13 0.11 12.48
CA GLU A 111 5.92 0.53 13.87
C GLU A 111 4.80 -0.27 14.55
N LEU A 112 3.76 -0.67 13.81
CA LEU A 112 2.72 -1.56 14.33
C LEU A 112 3.29 -2.95 14.63
N ILE A 113 4.03 -3.56 13.72
CA ILE A 113 4.70 -4.86 13.97
C ILE A 113 5.66 -4.75 15.15
N ARG A 114 6.50 -3.71 15.19
CA ARG A 114 7.47 -3.50 16.27
C ARG A 114 6.77 -3.44 17.63
N ARG A 115 5.69 -2.65 17.74
CA ARG A 115 4.90 -2.56 18.98
C ARG A 115 4.27 -3.90 19.35
N PHE A 116 3.68 -4.62 18.40
CA PHE A 116 3.10 -5.94 18.68
C PHE A 116 4.17 -6.98 19.11
N ASN A 117 5.36 -6.97 18.51
CA ASN A 117 6.43 -7.90 18.87
C ASN A 117 7.05 -7.55 20.24
N GLU A 118 7.23 -6.27 20.54
CA GLU A 118 7.67 -5.79 21.86
C GLU A 118 6.68 -6.17 22.96
N GLU A 119 5.38 -6.09 22.68
CA GLU A 119 4.33 -6.53 23.60
C GLU A 119 4.33 -8.07 23.82
N ASN A 120 4.85 -8.84 22.87
CA ASN A 120 4.87 -10.31 22.89
C ASN A 120 6.24 -10.96 23.24
N ASN A 121 7.28 -10.17 23.57
CA ASN A 121 8.64 -10.65 23.91
C ASN A 121 9.33 -11.51 22.83
N GLU A 122 9.01 -11.33 21.55
CA GLU A 122 9.74 -11.98 20.44
C GLU A 122 10.89 -11.09 19.94
N GLU A 123 12.03 -11.69 19.55
CA GLU A 123 13.19 -10.93 19.04
C GLU A 123 12.82 -10.17 17.76
N ALA A 124 12.69 -8.84 17.88
CA ALA A 124 12.50 -7.95 16.74
C ALA A 124 13.80 -7.88 15.93
N GLY A 125 14.00 -8.78 14.97
CA GLY A 125 15.33 -8.92 14.40
C GLY A 125 15.52 -9.51 13.02
N GLU A 126 14.54 -9.56 12.10
CA GLU A 126 14.82 -10.06 10.73
C GLU A 126 14.01 -9.40 9.60
N HIS A 127 13.49 -8.18 9.73
CA HIS A 127 12.49 -7.69 8.75
C HIS A 127 12.79 -6.38 8.02
N PHE A 128 13.88 -5.65 8.32
CA PHE A 128 14.08 -4.36 7.65
C PHE A 128 15.53 -3.95 7.39
N THR A 129 15.75 -3.34 6.23
CA THR A 129 16.98 -2.64 5.87
C THR A 129 16.75 -1.13 6.03
N PRO A 130 17.48 -0.43 6.93
CA PRO A 130 17.26 1.00 7.18
C PRO A 130 17.27 1.84 5.89
N ARG A 131 16.40 2.86 5.80
CA ARG A 131 16.25 3.67 4.57
C ARG A 131 17.56 4.29 4.08
N ASP A 132 18.46 4.67 4.99
CA ASP A 132 19.78 5.20 4.62
C ASP A 132 20.66 4.15 3.95
N VAL A 133 20.55 2.89 4.37
CA VAL A 133 21.23 1.75 3.73
C VAL A 133 20.60 1.48 2.37
N VAL A 134 19.26 1.55 2.25
CA VAL A 134 18.56 1.41 0.97
C VAL A 134 18.97 2.50 -0.03
N LYS A 135 19.04 3.75 0.40
CA LYS A 135 19.55 4.87 -0.41
C LYS A 135 21.00 4.63 -0.85
N LEU A 136 21.86 4.22 0.07
CA LEU A 136 23.25 3.91 -0.25
C LEU A 136 23.35 2.78 -1.30
N MET A 137 22.55 1.73 -1.20
CA MET A 137 22.50 0.67 -2.23
C MET A 137 22.00 1.21 -3.58
N ALA A 138 20.95 2.04 -3.53
CA ALA A 138 20.52 2.98 -4.58
C ALA A 138 21.70 3.57 -5.37
N ASP A 139 22.51 4.30 -4.61
CA ASP A 139 23.64 5.07 -5.08
C ASP A 139 24.73 4.20 -5.69
N LEU A 140 25.05 3.09 -5.03
CA LEU A 140 26.09 2.16 -5.46
C LEU A 140 25.74 1.49 -6.79
N ILE A 141 24.45 1.31 -7.10
CA ILE A 141 23.98 0.73 -8.36
C ILE A 141 24.00 1.78 -9.47
N PHE A 142 23.42 2.97 -9.24
CA PHE A 142 23.14 3.91 -10.33
C PHE A 142 24.20 4.98 -10.55
N LEU A 143 24.93 5.44 -9.52
CA LEU A 143 25.94 6.49 -9.70
C LEU A 143 27.08 6.08 -10.66
N PRO A 144 27.60 4.83 -10.65
CA PRO A 144 28.66 4.42 -11.56
C PRO A 144 28.28 4.47 -13.04
N VAL A 145 26.99 4.42 -13.36
CA VAL A 145 26.45 4.39 -14.73
C VAL A 145 25.61 5.63 -15.05
N ALA A 146 25.64 6.66 -14.19
CA ALA A 146 24.76 7.82 -14.31
C ALA A 146 24.95 8.57 -15.65
N ASP A 147 26.19 8.69 -16.12
CA ASP A 147 26.51 9.33 -17.41
C ASP A 147 26.08 8.50 -18.63
N ASP A 148 25.90 7.19 -18.45
CA ASP A 148 25.52 6.22 -19.48
C ASP A 148 24.00 5.98 -19.54
N ILE A 149 23.20 6.67 -18.71
CA ILE A 149 21.74 6.57 -18.76
C ILE A 149 21.24 7.09 -20.12
N GLU A 150 20.44 6.29 -20.80
CA GLU A 150 19.79 6.62 -22.06
C GLU A 150 18.29 6.84 -21.87
N SER A 151 17.66 7.57 -22.78
CA SER A 151 16.21 7.64 -22.79
C SER A 151 15.66 6.28 -23.22
N GLY A 152 14.70 5.73 -22.47
CA GLY A 152 14.19 4.39 -22.76
C GLY A 152 13.46 3.76 -21.58
N THR A 153 13.25 2.46 -21.68
CA THR A 153 12.56 1.68 -20.65
C THR A 153 13.55 0.89 -19.82
N TYR A 154 13.44 1.00 -18.50
CA TYR A 154 14.26 0.30 -17.53
C TYR A 154 13.39 -0.61 -16.67
N LEU A 155 13.90 -1.80 -16.38
CA LEU A 155 13.29 -2.74 -15.43
C LEU A 155 14.15 -2.79 -14.17
N VAL A 156 13.56 -2.47 -13.02
CA VAL A 156 14.19 -2.64 -11.71
C VAL A 156 13.64 -3.90 -11.08
N TYR A 157 14.54 -4.82 -10.72
CA TYR A 157 14.21 -6.13 -10.20
C TYR A 157 14.74 -6.32 -8.78
N ASP A 158 13.89 -6.81 -7.88
CA ASP A 158 14.26 -7.25 -6.53
C ASP A 158 13.66 -8.63 -6.22
N GLY A 159 14.51 -9.63 -6.01
CA GLY A 159 14.12 -11.02 -5.78
C GLY A 159 13.66 -11.34 -4.35
N ALA A 160 13.79 -10.40 -3.42
CA ALA A 160 13.35 -10.52 -2.03
C ALA A 160 12.90 -9.14 -1.54
N CYS A 161 11.89 -8.58 -2.22
CA CYS A 161 11.58 -7.16 -2.16
C CYS A 161 11.00 -6.69 -0.82
N GLY A 162 10.62 -7.62 0.07
CA GLY A 162 9.96 -7.28 1.32
C GLY A 162 8.73 -6.43 1.02
N THR A 163 8.58 -5.32 1.76
CA THR A 163 7.50 -4.32 1.59
C THR A 163 7.67 -3.42 0.35
N GLY A 164 8.66 -3.67 -0.51
CA GLY A 164 8.89 -2.92 -1.75
C GLY A 164 9.65 -1.61 -1.55
N GLY A 165 10.16 -1.36 -0.33
CA GLY A 165 10.88 -0.13 0.00
C GLY A 165 12.12 0.09 -0.86
N MET A 166 12.86 -0.97 -1.19
CA MET A 166 14.03 -0.92 -2.08
C MET A 166 13.64 -0.53 -3.51
N LEU A 167 12.64 -1.20 -4.07
CA LEU A 167 12.16 -0.94 -5.43
C LEU A 167 11.76 0.53 -5.59
N THR A 168 11.07 1.07 -4.60
CA THR A 168 10.65 2.49 -4.58
C THR A 168 11.85 3.44 -4.54
N VAL A 169 12.86 3.19 -3.69
CA VAL A 169 14.09 4.03 -3.69
C VAL A 169 14.80 3.96 -5.02
N ALA A 170 14.91 2.75 -5.57
CA ALA A 170 15.64 2.55 -6.81
C ALA A 170 14.96 3.27 -7.97
N GLU A 171 13.62 3.23 -8.04
CA GLU A 171 12.80 4.01 -8.96
C GLU A 171 13.07 5.51 -8.83
N GLU A 172 12.92 6.06 -7.62
CA GLU A 172 13.14 7.48 -7.30
C GLU A 172 14.54 7.92 -7.72
N ARG A 173 15.55 7.10 -7.42
CA ARG A 173 16.96 7.40 -7.69
C ARG A 173 17.26 7.40 -9.18
N LEU A 174 16.76 6.40 -9.91
CA LEU A 174 16.92 6.32 -11.36
C LEU A 174 16.19 7.47 -12.06
N ALA A 175 14.98 7.81 -11.62
CA ALA A 175 14.23 8.96 -12.14
C ALA A 175 14.96 10.28 -11.91
N GLU A 176 15.50 10.49 -10.69
CA GLU A 176 16.27 11.69 -10.33
C GLU A 176 17.52 11.85 -11.22
N LEU A 177 18.30 10.77 -11.37
CA LEU A 177 19.51 10.79 -12.21
C LEU A 177 19.13 11.02 -13.67
N SER A 178 18.14 10.30 -14.20
CA SER A 178 17.67 10.48 -15.57
C SER A 178 17.28 11.93 -15.86
N SER A 179 16.53 12.56 -14.95
CA SER A 179 16.15 13.97 -15.05
C SER A 179 17.36 14.91 -15.06
N LYS A 180 18.35 14.69 -14.19
CA LYS A 180 19.60 15.47 -14.15
C LYS A 180 20.40 15.39 -15.45
N HIS A 181 20.32 14.26 -16.15
CA HIS A 181 21.00 14.04 -17.43
C HIS A 181 20.13 14.37 -18.65
N GLY A 182 18.93 14.94 -18.45
CA GLY A 182 18.01 15.30 -19.53
C GLY A 182 17.48 14.09 -20.31
N LYS A 183 17.35 12.95 -19.64
CA LYS A 183 16.86 11.68 -20.21
C LYS A 183 15.41 11.45 -19.81
N GLU A 184 14.66 10.89 -20.75
CA GLU A 184 13.28 10.47 -20.52
C GLU A 184 13.25 8.96 -20.33
N VAL A 185 12.90 8.52 -19.11
CA VAL A 185 12.86 7.10 -18.78
C VAL A 185 11.46 6.66 -18.38
N SER A 186 11.11 5.43 -18.76
CA SER A 186 9.96 4.70 -18.23
C SER A 186 10.51 3.58 -17.35
N ILE A 187 10.17 3.59 -16.07
CA ILE A 187 10.67 2.62 -15.10
C ILE A 187 9.54 1.61 -14.84
N HIS A 188 9.89 0.33 -14.86
CA HIS A 188 9.00 -0.75 -14.45
C HIS A 188 9.60 -1.46 -13.25
N LEU A 189 8.79 -1.71 -12.23
CA LEU A 189 9.20 -2.40 -11.01
C LEU A 189 8.74 -3.86 -11.06
N TYR A 190 9.63 -4.76 -10.69
CA TYR A 190 9.31 -6.18 -10.51
C TYR A 190 9.92 -6.69 -9.20
N GLY A 191 9.06 -7.19 -8.33
CA GLY A 191 9.45 -7.72 -7.02
C GLY A 191 9.00 -9.17 -6.82
N GLN A 192 9.81 -9.96 -6.12
CA GLN A 192 9.41 -11.27 -5.60
C GLN A 192 9.46 -11.26 -4.07
N GLU A 193 8.43 -11.82 -3.44
CA GLU A 193 8.35 -11.98 -1.99
C GLU A 193 7.64 -13.30 -1.66
N ILE A 194 8.21 -14.07 -0.75
CA ILE A 194 7.72 -15.39 -0.35
C ILE A 194 6.67 -15.28 0.76
N ASN A 195 6.80 -14.29 1.65
CA ASN A 195 5.86 -14.03 2.72
C ASN A 195 4.58 -13.39 2.17
N ALA A 196 3.44 -14.04 2.38
CA ALA A 196 2.17 -13.63 1.81
C ALA A 196 1.73 -12.22 2.25
N GLU A 197 1.90 -11.87 3.52
CA GLU A 197 1.49 -10.56 4.06
C GLU A 197 2.39 -9.46 3.51
N THR A 198 3.69 -9.70 3.50
CA THR A 198 4.69 -8.76 2.98
C THR A 198 4.50 -8.52 1.48
N TYR A 199 4.21 -9.59 0.72
CA TYR A 199 3.79 -9.49 -0.69
C TYR A 199 2.54 -8.62 -0.86
N ALA A 200 1.52 -8.81 -0.03
CA ALA A 200 0.27 -8.06 -0.12
C ALA A 200 0.46 -6.56 0.14
N ILE A 201 1.39 -6.19 1.03
CA ILE A 201 1.79 -4.79 1.28
C ILE A 201 2.39 -4.19 0.02
N THR A 202 3.43 -4.82 -0.53
CA THR A 202 4.12 -4.34 -1.74
C THR A 202 3.17 -4.25 -2.92
N LYS A 203 2.30 -5.24 -3.11
CA LYS A 203 1.30 -5.22 -4.18
C LYS A 203 0.29 -4.09 -3.99
N SER A 204 -0.14 -3.84 -2.76
CA SER A 204 -1.03 -2.70 -2.46
C SER A 204 -0.37 -1.38 -2.81
N ASP A 205 0.92 -1.23 -2.50
CA ASP A 205 1.67 -0.03 -2.84
C ASP A 205 1.80 0.19 -4.36
N LEU A 206 2.30 -0.81 -5.08
CA LEU A 206 2.44 -0.75 -6.53
C LEU A 206 1.10 -0.45 -7.21
N LEU A 207 0.00 -1.01 -6.67
CA LEU A 207 -1.35 -0.74 -7.15
C LEU A 207 -1.76 0.72 -6.95
N LEU A 208 -1.47 1.33 -5.80
CA LEU A 208 -1.78 2.74 -5.50
C LEU A 208 -0.95 3.73 -6.35
N LYS A 209 0.25 3.31 -6.78
CA LYS A 209 1.09 4.10 -7.70
C LYS A 209 0.68 3.97 -9.17
N GLY A 210 -0.29 3.10 -9.49
CA GLY A 210 -0.74 2.84 -10.86
C GLY A 210 0.10 1.81 -11.62
N GLU A 211 1.03 1.14 -10.94
CA GLU A 211 1.96 0.16 -11.52
C GLU A 211 1.54 -1.31 -11.28
N GLY A 212 0.56 -1.55 -10.41
CA GLY A 212 0.11 -2.89 -10.00
C GLY A 212 -0.81 -3.62 -10.99
N ALA A 213 -0.78 -3.26 -12.28
CA ALA A 213 -1.64 -3.90 -13.29
C ALA A 213 -1.16 -5.31 -13.68
N GLU A 214 0.15 -5.61 -13.61
CA GLU A 214 0.74 -6.88 -14.07
C GLU A 214 1.93 -7.38 -13.22
N THR A 215 1.86 -7.24 -11.88
CA THR A 215 2.82 -7.90 -10.95
C THR A 215 2.22 -9.08 -10.20
#